data_AF-A0AAQ0Q947-F1
#
_entry.id   AF-A0AAQ0Q947-F1
#
_cell.length_a   1.000
_cell.length_b   1.000
_cell.length_c   1.000
_cell.angle_alpha   90.00
_cell.angle_beta   90.00
_cell.angle_gamma   90.00
#
_symmetry.space_group_name_H-M   'P 1'
#
loop_
_entity.id
_entity.type
_entity.pdbx_description
1 polymer ?
#
loop_
_entity_poly.entity_id
_entity_poly.type
_entity_poly.pdbx_seq_one_letter_code
_entity_poly.pdbx_strand_id
1 'polypeptide(L)'
;MIKRRYKFNIIDHLHYMIGQDRLHNVMPKWQFSPLDAAIAVFIMWPMLGLCLIMPNDEMQIAWLVITVSAYLYGEPRWEKSRFTPARERAYYRRYPNRKNNCSVWLLIGINIAMVMVSCSLCLWFITTIR
;
A
#
# COMPACT_ATOMS: atom_id res chain seq x y z
N MET A 1 -13.98 6.14 31.93
CA MET A 1 -13.22 5.56 30.80
C MET A 1 -13.69 6.21 29.50
N ILE A 2 -12.96 7.18 28.95
CA ILE A 2 -13.37 7.90 27.74
C ILE A 2 -13.25 6.93 26.55
N LYS A 3 -14.38 6.44 26.02
CA LYS A 3 -14.42 5.71 24.75
C LYS A 3 -13.93 6.65 23.64
N ARG A 4 -12.66 6.55 23.24
CA ARG A 4 -12.17 7.22 22.03
C ARG A 4 -12.99 6.70 20.85
N ARG A 5 -13.82 7.56 20.23
CA ARG A 5 -14.50 7.21 18.99
C ARG A 5 -13.47 7.29 17.86
N TYR A 6 -13.02 6.14 17.37
CA TYR A 6 -12.23 6.10 16.15
C TYR A 6 -13.11 6.56 14.96
N LYS A 7 -12.62 7.58 14.25
CA LYS A 7 -13.09 7.91 12.89
C LYS A 7 -12.25 7.07 11.93
N PHE A 8 -12.92 6.19 11.19
CA PHE A 8 -12.25 5.34 10.21
C PHE A 8 -12.27 6.05 8.86
N ASN A 9 -11.10 6.19 8.25
CA ASN A 9 -10.93 6.77 6.92
C ASN A 9 -10.71 5.66 5.88
N ILE A 10 -10.70 6.03 4.60
CA ILE A 10 -10.42 5.14 3.46
C ILE A 10 -9.13 4.31 3.69
N ILE A 11 -8.07 4.92 4.21
CA ILE A 11 -6.81 4.22 4.56
C ILE A 11 -7.05 3.09 5.57
N ASP A 12 -7.87 3.32 6.58
CA ASP A 12 -8.21 2.28 7.57
C ASP A 12 -9.10 1.21 6.92
N HIS A 13 -9.97 1.59 6.00
CA HIS A 13 -10.80 0.65 5.26
C HIS A 13 -10.01 -0.21 4.29
N LEU A 14 -8.95 0.30 3.67
CA LEU A 14 -8.03 -0.44 2.81
C LEU A 14 -7.15 -1.39 3.63
N HIS A 15 -6.57 -0.90 4.73
CA HIS A 15 -5.72 -1.70 5.59
C HIS A 15 -6.50 -2.84 6.28
N TYR A 16 -7.65 -2.51 6.91
CA TYR A 16 -8.49 -3.50 7.58
C TYR A 16 -9.50 -4.18 6.66
N MET A 17 -9.46 -3.93 5.34
CA MET A 17 -10.41 -4.52 4.39
C MET A 17 -10.44 -6.03 4.54
N ILE A 18 -9.28 -6.61 4.81
CA ILE A 18 -9.04 -8.03 4.97
C ILE A 18 -8.11 -8.13 6.17
N GLY A 19 -8.56 -8.78 7.25
CA GLY A 19 -7.75 -8.93 8.45
C GLY A 19 -6.37 -9.40 8.06
N GLN A 20 -5.35 -8.57 8.32
CA GLN A 20 -3.95 -8.85 7.96
C GLN A 20 -3.54 -10.21 8.53
N ASP A 21 -4.07 -10.53 9.71
CA ASP A 21 -4.01 -11.86 10.33
C ASP A 21 -4.51 -13.00 9.44
N ARG A 22 -5.63 -12.81 8.71
CA ARG A 22 -6.19 -13.83 7.81
C ARG A 22 -5.35 -13.99 6.55
N LEU A 23 -4.84 -12.90 6.00
CA LEU A 23 -3.91 -12.96 4.86
C LEU A 23 -2.63 -13.68 5.27
N HIS A 24 -2.07 -13.33 6.44
CA HIS A 24 -0.89 -13.97 7.00
C HIS A 24 -1.12 -15.45 7.34
N ASN A 25 -2.30 -15.81 7.85
CA ASN A 25 -2.63 -17.20 8.17
C ASN A 25 -2.85 -18.06 6.91
N VAL A 26 -3.45 -17.51 5.85
CA VAL A 26 -3.72 -18.25 4.60
C VAL A 26 -2.48 -18.28 3.70
N MET A 27 -1.69 -17.20 3.69
CA MET A 27 -0.47 -17.05 2.89
C MET A 27 0.60 -16.34 3.71
N PRO A 28 1.35 -17.06 4.55
CA PRO A 28 2.36 -16.44 5.42
C PRO A 28 3.52 -15.77 4.65
N LYS A 29 3.75 -16.21 3.40
CA LYS A 29 4.73 -15.59 2.50
C LYS A 29 4.22 -14.31 1.83
N TRP A 30 2.89 -14.09 1.80
CA TRP A 30 2.29 -12.94 1.14
C TRP A 30 2.07 -11.81 2.14
N GLN A 31 3.10 -10.97 2.29
CA GLN A 31 3.09 -9.85 3.22
C GLN A 31 2.51 -8.56 2.62
N PHE A 32 2.13 -8.59 1.33
CA PHE A 32 1.72 -7.39 0.59
C PHE A 32 0.23 -7.11 0.78
N SER A 33 -0.10 -6.07 1.54
CA SER A 33 -1.47 -5.63 1.77
C SER A 33 -2.00 -4.78 0.59
N PRO A 34 -3.34 -4.65 0.42
CA PRO A 34 -3.91 -3.76 -0.59
C PRO A 34 -3.53 -2.30 -0.40
N LEU A 35 -3.24 -1.93 0.84
CA LEU A 35 -2.74 -0.62 1.15
C LEU A 35 -1.31 -0.46 0.60
N ASP A 36 -0.44 -1.46 0.77
CA ASP A 36 0.94 -1.41 0.28
C ASP A 36 0.95 -1.35 -1.24
N ALA A 37 0.04 -2.09 -1.90
CA ALA A 37 -0.16 -1.96 -3.34
C ALA A 37 -0.61 -0.55 -3.73
N ALA A 38 -1.56 0.06 -3.02
CA ALA A 38 -1.95 1.45 -3.28
C ALA A 38 -0.77 2.43 -3.07
N ILE A 39 0.04 2.26 -2.02
CA ILE A 39 1.25 3.06 -1.80
C ILE A 39 2.23 2.87 -2.95
N ALA A 40 2.48 1.63 -3.37
CA ALA A 40 3.37 1.34 -4.48
C ALA A 40 2.88 2.02 -5.76
N VAL A 41 1.60 1.89 -6.10
CA VAL A 41 0.99 2.48 -7.32
C VAL A 41 0.99 3.99 -7.32
N PHE A 42 0.61 4.64 -6.22
CA PHE A 42 0.40 6.09 -6.20
C PHE A 42 1.61 6.89 -5.73
N ILE A 43 2.56 6.26 -5.06
CA ILE A 43 3.75 6.94 -4.51
C ILE A 43 5.02 6.37 -5.14
N MET A 44 5.26 5.06 -5.03
CA MET A 44 6.54 4.48 -5.48
C MET A 44 6.71 4.56 -7.00
N TRP A 45 5.74 4.08 -7.77
CA TRP A 45 5.82 4.03 -9.25
C TRP A 45 5.91 5.42 -9.90
N PRO A 46 5.14 6.45 -9.47
CA PRO A 46 5.31 7.81 -9.97
C PRO A 46 6.67 8.41 -9.59
N MET A 47 7.18 8.15 -8.38
CA MET A 47 8.50 8.63 -7.98
C MET A 47 9.62 7.99 -8.81
N LEU A 48 9.50 6.70 -9.15
CA LEU A 48 10.39 6.02 -10.08
C LEU A 48 10.24 6.55 -11.52
N GLY A 49 9.02 6.84 -11.97
CA GLY A 49 8.78 7.50 -13.27
C GLY A 49 9.46 8.88 -13.35
N LEU A 50 9.39 9.67 -12.28
CA LEU A 50 10.10 10.95 -12.17
C LEU A 50 11.62 10.78 -12.20
N CYS A 51 12.15 9.67 -11.68
CA CYS A 51 13.57 9.34 -11.80
C CYS A 51 14.00 9.26 -13.27
N LEU A 52 13.18 8.64 -14.12
CA LEU A 52 13.53 8.35 -15.53
C LEU A 52 13.54 9.60 -16.43
N ILE A 53 12.95 10.70 -16.00
CA ILE A 53 12.94 11.98 -16.74
C ILE A 53 14.06 12.93 -16.30
N MET A 54 14.85 12.59 -15.27
CA MET A 54 15.89 13.48 -14.79
C MET A 54 17.07 13.55 -15.78
N PRO A 55 17.68 14.75 -15.94
CA PRO A 55 18.63 15.02 -17.02
C PRO A 55 20.04 14.43 -16.82
N ASN A 56 20.40 14.03 -15.61
CA ASN A 56 21.73 13.52 -15.28
C ASN A 56 21.65 12.29 -14.37
N ASP A 57 22.53 11.31 -14.61
CA ASP A 57 22.64 10.05 -13.88
C ASP A 57 22.88 10.25 -12.38
N GLU A 58 23.65 11.26 -11.98
CA GLU A 58 23.88 11.57 -10.56
C GLU A 58 22.58 11.97 -9.84
N MET A 59 21.73 12.76 -10.50
CA MET A 59 20.43 13.15 -9.96
C MET A 59 19.46 11.97 -9.93
N GLN A 60 19.50 11.11 -10.94
CA GLN A 60 18.71 9.86 -10.97
C GLN A 60 19.06 8.96 -9.79
N ILE A 61 20.36 8.71 -9.57
CA ILE A 61 20.83 7.86 -8.47
C ILE A 61 20.44 8.48 -7.12
N ALA A 62 20.67 9.79 -6.93
CA ALA A 62 20.30 10.47 -5.69
C ALA A 62 18.79 10.38 -5.41
N TRP A 63 17.96 10.58 -6.44
CA TRP A 63 16.50 10.50 -6.32
C TRP A 63 16.01 9.08 -6.02
N LEU A 64 16.60 8.07 -6.67
CA LEU A 64 16.29 6.67 -6.43
C LEU A 64 16.64 6.26 -4.99
N VAL A 65 17.81 6.68 -4.50
CA VAL A 65 18.23 6.44 -3.11
C VAL A 65 17.26 7.10 -2.13
N ILE A 66 16.85 8.35 -2.36
CA ILE A 66 15.88 9.04 -1.49
C ILE A 66 14.53 8.31 -1.47
N THR A 67 14.02 7.95 -2.65
CA THR A 67 12.72 7.28 -2.80
C THR A 67 12.70 5.93 -2.12
N VAL A 68 13.70 5.09 -2.38
CA VAL A 68 13.83 3.76 -1.77
C VAL A 68 14.03 3.88 -0.25
N SER A 69 14.86 4.82 0.21
CA SER A 69 15.06 5.05 1.65
C SER A 69 13.77 5.51 2.33
N ALA A 70 13.04 6.45 1.72
CA ALA A 70 11.77 6.92 2.25
C ALA A 70 10.73 5.79 2.34
N TYR A 71 10.71 4.88 1.37
CA TYR A 71 9.85 3.71 1.40
C TYR A 71 10.25 2.74 2.53
N LEU A 72 11.50 2.26 2.52
CA LEU A 72 11.98 1.26 3.48
C LEU A 72 11.93 1.75 4.94
N TYR A 73 12.23 3.02 5.19
CA TYR A 73 12.25 3.57 6.55
C TYR A 73 10.93 4.21 6.97
N GLY A 74 10.17 4.76 6.02
CA GLY A 74 8.90 5.41 6.28
C GLY A 74 7.80 4.38 6.50
N GLU A 75 7.71 3.37 5.62
CA GLU A 75 6.59 2.45 5.55
C GLU A 75 6.29 1.73 6.87
N PRO A 76 7.26 1.01 7.47
CA PRO A 76 7.02 0.21 8.65
C PRO A 76 6.74 1.07 9.90
N ARG A 77 7.17 2.35 9.89
CA ARG A 77 7.00 3.26 11.04
C ARG A 77 5.63 3.92 11.04
N TRP A 78 5.16 4.38 9.88
CA TRP A 78 3.84 5.00 9.79
C TRP A 78 2.74 3.94 10.01
N GLU A 79 2.94 2.73 9.50
CA GLU A 79 2.00 1.62 9.62
C GLU A 79 1.82 1.23 11.10
N LYS A 80 2.92 0.98 11.82
CA LYS A 80 2.91 0.64 13.25
C LYS A 80 2.28 1.73 14.13
N SER A 81 2.50 2.99 13.78
CA SER A 81 1.90 4.13 14.50
C SER A 81 0.39 4.22 14.30
N ARG A 82 -0.06 4.00 13.05
CA ARG A 82 -1.46 4.22 12.66
C ARG A 82 -2.37 3.03 12.97
N PHE A 83 -1.89 1.81 12.74
CA PHE A 83 -2.64 0.58 12.88
C PHE A 83 -2.23 -0.16 14.14
N THR A 84 -2.98 0.10 15.19
CA THR A 84 -2.79 -0.57 16.48
C THR A 84 -3.83 -1.67 16.66
N PRO A 85 -3.52 -2.74 17.42
CA PRO A 85 -4.49 -3.81 17.70
C PRO A 85 -5.79 -3.30 18.34
N ALA A 86 -5.72 -2.21 19.11
CA ALA A 86 -6.90 -1.58 19.70
C ALA A 86 -7.82 -0.95 18.64
N ARG A 87 -7.24 -0.30 17.62
CA ARG A 87 -7.98 0.32 16.51
C ARG A 87 -8.58 -0.74 15.60
N GLU A 88 -7.86 -1.81 15.35
CA GLU A 88 -8.34 -2.96 14.57
C GLU A 88 -9.56 -3.63 15.22
N ARG A 89 -9.49 -3.92 16.53
CA ARG A 89 -10.64 -4.46 17.28
C ARG A 89 -11.85 -3.52 17.22
N ALA A 90 -11.61 -2.21 17.28
CA ALA A 90 -12.67 -1.22 17.14
C ALA A 90 -13.28 -1.20 15.73
N TYR A 91 -12.46 -1.41 14.69
CA TYR A 91 -12.90 -1.49 13.30
C TYR A 91 -13.80 -2.70 13.07
N TYR A 92 -13.35 -3.90 13.43
CA TYR A 92 -14.13 -5.13 13.22
C TYR A 92 -15.38 -5.21 14.11
N ARG A 93 -15.41 -4.53 15.25
CA ARG A 93 -16.65 -4.36 16.03
C ARG A 93 -17.70 -3.56 15.26
N ARG A 94 -17.29 -2.56 14.46
CA ARG A 94 -18.20 -1.75 13.64
C ARG A 94 -18.55 -2.42 12.31
N TYR A 95 -17.61 -3.17 11.73
CA TYR A 95 -17.77 -3.83 10.43
C TYR A 95 -17.48 -5.34 10.51
N PRO A 96 -18.29 -6.12 11.24
CA PRO A 96 -18.01 -7.56 11.46
C PRO A 96 -18.02 -8.37 10.16
N ASN A 97 -18.92 -8.03 9.23
CA ASN A 97 -19.07 -8.72 7.95
C ASN A 97 -17.82 -8.63 7.06
N ARG A 98 -16.99 -7.58 7.22
CA ARG A 98 -15.78 -7.40 6.40
C ARG A 98 -14.65 -8.37 6.76
N LYS A 99 -14.64 -8.92 7.98
CA LYS A 99 -13.62 -9.88 8.41
C LYS A 99 -13.68 -11.18 7.58
N ASN A 100 -14.88 -11.61 7.22
CA ASN A 100 -15.09 -12.94 6.63
C ASN A 100 -15.46 -12.93 5.14
N ASN A 101 -16.00 -11.84 4.60
CA ASN A 101 -16.60 -11.82 3.25
C ASN A 101 -15.65 -11.52 2.08
N CYS A 102 -14.40 -11.12 2.31
CA CYS A 102 -13.47 -10.88 1.20
C CYS A 102 -12.73 -12.17 0.80
N SER A 103 -12.76 -12.48 -0.51
CA SER A 103 -12.01 -13.58 -1.11
C SER A 103 -10.54 -13.23 -1.24
N VAL A 104 -9.66 -14.12 -0.79
CA VAL A 104 -8.19 -13.97 -0.91
C VAL A 104 -7.76 -13.89 -2.38
N TRP A 105 -8.44 -14.61 -3.28
CA TRP A 105 -8.17 -14.57 -4.71
C TRP A 105 -8.50 -13.23 -5.36
N LEU A 106 -9.60 -12.61 -4.92
CA LEU A 106 -9.98 -11.27 -5.39
C LEU A 106 -8.94 -10.23 -4.96
N LEU A 107 -8.31 -10.41 -3.79
CA LEU A 107 -7.24 -9.55 -3.32
C LEU A 107 -5.95 -9.69 -4.15
N ILE A 108 -5.52 -10.92 -4.44
CA ILE A 108 -4.36 -11.15 -5.32
C ILE A 108 -4.65 -10.55 -6.69
N GLY A 109 -5.86 -10.75 -7.21
CA GLY A 109 -6.31 -10.15 -8.47
C GLY A 109 -6.23 -8.63 -8.45
N ILE A 110 -6.71 -7.95 -7.41
CA ILE A 110 -6.65 -6.50 -7.28
C ILE A 110 -5.20 -6.01 -7.20
N ASN A 111 -4.35 -6.65 -6.39
CA ASN A 111 -2.94 -6.27 -6.28
C ASN A 111 -2.20 -6.43 -7.62
N ILE A 112 -2.39 -7.56 -8.30
CA ILE A 112 -1.79 -7.80 -9.63
C ILE A 112 -2.33 -6.78 -10.64
N ALA A 113 -3.63 -6.54 -10.68
CA ALA A 113 -4.24 -5.58 -11.59
C ALA A 113 -3.70 -4.15 -11.36
N MET A 114 -3.57 -3.73 -10.10
CA MET A 114 -2.99 -2.44 -9.74
C MET A 114 -1.54 -2.31 -10.21
N VAL A 115 -0.71 -3.33 -10.01
CA VAL A 115 0.68 -3.35 -10.48
C VAL A 115 0.73 -3.30 -12.01
N MET A 116 -0.08 -4.10 -12.70
CA MET A 116 -0.13 -4.14 -14.16
C MET A 116 -0.50 -2.77 -14.75
N VAL A 117 -1.55 -2.13 -14.22
CA VAL A 117 -1.97 -0.78 -14.65
C VAL A 117 -0.84 0.23 -14.42
N SER A 118 -0.14 0.15 -13.29
CA SER A 118 0.97 1.05 -12.98
C SER A 118 2.14 0.88 -13.93
N CYS A 119 2.55 -0.35 -14.19
CA CYS A 119 3.60 -0.65 -15.17
C CYS A 119 3.22 -0.15 -16.57
N SER A 120 1.98 -0.37 -17.00
CA SER A 120 1.48 0.14 -18.28
C SER A 120 1.52 1.67 -18.36
N LEU A 121 1.12 2.37 -17.30
CA LEU A 121 1.20 3.83 -17.24
C LEU A 121 2.65 4.32 -17.28
N CYS A 122 3.55 3.73 -16.49
CA CYS A 122 4.97 4.08 -16.52
C CYS A 122 5.58 3.88 -17.92
N LEU A 123 5.30 2.74 -18.57
CA LEU A 123 5.76 2.47 -19.93
C LEU A 123 5.20 3.49 -20.93
N TRP A 124 3.89 3.78 -20.87
CA TRP A 124 3.27 4.79 -21.72
C TRP A 124 3.89 6.17 -21.53
N PHE A 125 4.16 6.59 -20.29
CA PHE A 125 4.85 7.84 -19.99
C PHE A 125 6.25 7.89 -20.62
N ILE A 126 7.04 6.80 -20.49
CA ILE A 126 8.39 6.71 -21.07
C ILE A 126 8.32 6.83 -22.60
N THR A 127 7.39 6.15 -23.25
CA THR A 127 7.28 6.14 -24.72
C THR A 127 6.71 7.42 -25.32
N THR A 128 6.02 8.25 -24.53
CA THR A 128 5.29 9.43 -25.03
C THR A 128 6.01 10.75 -24.72
N ILE A 129 6.78 10.81 -23.62
CA ILE A 129 7.48 12.04 -23.19
C ILE A 129 8.96 12.06 -23.65
N ARG A 130 9.55 10.89 -23.92
CA ARG A 130 10.89 10.78 -24.50
C ARG A 130 10.84 10.84 -26.02
#